data_AF-Q4CYX8-F1
#
_entry.id   AF-Q4CYX8-F1
#
_cell.length_a   1.000
_cell.length_b   1.000
_cell.length_c   1.000
_cell.angle_alpha   90.00
_cell.angle_beta   90.00
_cell.angle_gamma   90.00
#
_symmetry.space_group_name_H-M   'P 1'
#
loop_
_entity.id
_entity.type
_entity.pdbx_description
1 polymer ?
#
loop_
_entity_poly.entity_id
_entity_poly.type
_entity_poly.pdbx_seq_one_letter_code
_entity_poly.pdbx_strand_id
1 'polypeptide(L)'
;MKMPTKERDLAGTAAFEVALQHIMVRQDRSYHFTQLLMAACSLFFLLQTCFVFLFTVLLPLLTIKPEGFLACLLEYTSPTAGVLSALCLVLLRAGNKRYAIEPGEQLMRRINKVILEPCLGMRFDCLTGKLMADEIWAADMNVNVQSD
;
A
#
# COMPACT_ATOMS: atom_id res chain seq x y z
N MET A 1 36.40 -35.10 3.34
CA MET A 1 35.72 -34.40 2.23
C MET A 1 34.53 -33.62 2.79
N LYS A 2 34.72 -32.36 3.19
CA LYS A 2 33.64 -31.46 3.66
C LYS A 2 34.05 -30.04 3.27
N MET A 3 33.70 -29.61 2.06
CA MET A 3 33.65 -28.19 1.68
C MET A 3 32.50 -27.80 0.71
N PRO A 4 31.30 -28.42 0.72
CA PRO A 4 30.16 -27.84 0.01
C PRO A 4 29.31 -26.86 0.85
N THR A 5 29.66 -26.56 2.10
CA THR A 5 28.83 -25.70 2.97
C THR A 5 28.87 -24.23 2.57
N LYS A 6 30.07 -23.66 2.39
CA LYS A 6 30.23 -22.20 2.22
C LYS A 6 29.57 -21.62 0.94
N GLU A 7 29.64 -22.31 -0.19
CA GLU A 7 28.99 -21.84 -1.43
C GLU A 7 27.47 -22.01 -1.40
N ARG A 8 26.98 -23.11 -0.81
CA ARG A 8 25.53 -23.36 -0.67
C ARG A 8 24.88 -22.35 0.25
N ASP A 9 25.59 -21.93 1.29
CA ASP A 9 25.13 -20.88 2.21
C ASP A 9 25.03 -19.52 1.49
N LEU A 10 26.02 -19.17 0.64
CA LEU A 10 25.99 -17.93 -0.15
C LEU A 10 24.84 -17.91 -1.17
N ALA A 11 24.64 -19.00 -1.91
CA ALA A 11 23.55 -19.10 -2.87
C ALA A 11 22.18 -19.04 -2.16
N GLY A 12 22.06 -19.66 -0.98
CA GLY A 12 20.86 -19.61 -0.14
C GLY A 12 20.56 -18.19 0.34
N THR A 13 21.56 -17.48 0.84
CA THR A 13 21.43 -16.08 1.28
C THR A 13 21.03 -15.17 0.13
N ALA A 14 21.67 -15.30 -1.04
CA ALA A 14 21.33 -14.50 -2.22
C ALA A 14 19.90 -14.79 -2.71
N ALA A 15 19.48 -16.05 -2.74
CA ALA A 15 18.11 -16.41 -3.11
C ALA A 15 17.08 -15.86 -2.11
N PHE A 16 17.41 -15.87 -0.82
CA PHE A 16 16.55 -15.31 0.22
C PHE A 16 16.47 -13.77 0.17
N GLU A 17 17.59 -13.09 -0.12
CA GLU A 17 17.62 -11.65 -0.37
C GLU A 17 16.71 -11.27 -1.55
N VAL A 18 16.85 -11.95 -2.69
CA VAL A 18 15.99 -11.73 -3.87
C VAL A 18 14.52 -12.02 -3.55
N ALA A 19 14.24 -13.05 -2.74
CA ALA A 19 12.88 -13.34 -2.29
C ALA A 19 12.29 -12.20 -1.45
N LEU A 20 13.07 -11.62 -0.52
CA LEU A 20 12.65 -10.47 0.29
C LEU A 20 12.41 -9.22 -0.58
N GLN A 21 13.30 -8.93 -1.51
CA GLN A 21 13.12 -7.84 -2.49
C GLN A 21 11.82 -8.02 -3.29
N HIS A 22 11.58 -9.23 -3.79
CA HIS A 22 10.37 -9.53 -4.57
C HIS A 22 9.11 -9.41 -3.72
N ILE A 23 9.13 -9.86 -2.46
CA ILE A 23 8.02 -9.69 -1.51
C ILE A 23 7.76 -8.20 -1.26
N MET A 24 8.81 -7.41 -1.01
CA MET A 24 8.71 -5.97 -0.76
C MET A 24 8.06 -5.23 -1.94
N VAL A 25 8.57 -5.45 -3.16
CA VAL A 25 8.05 -4.81 -4.38
C VAL A 25 6.59 -5.21 -4.66
N ARG A 26 6.27 -6.50 -4.45
CA ARG A 26 4.89 -6.98 -4.64
C ARG A 26 3.92 -6.37 -3.62
N GLN A 27 4.36 -6.25 -2.36
CA GLN A 27 3.57 -5.64 -1.31
C GLN A 27 3.32 -4.16 -1.60
N ASP A 28 4.36 -3.43 -1.99
CA ASP A 28 4.28 -2.01 -2.29
C ASP A 28 3.33 -1.70 -3.46
N ARG A 29 3.41 -2.51 -4.53
CA ARG A 29 2.46 -2.43 -5.65
C ARG A 29 1.02 -2.68 -5.21
N SER A 30 0.82 -3.68 -4.35
CA SER A 30 -0.52 -4.03 -3.83
C SER A 30 -1.08 -2.93 -2.93
N TYR A 31 -0.23 -2.30 -2.13
CA TYR A 31 -0.57 -1.16 -1.30
C TYR A 31 -1.01 0.03 -2.16
N HIS A 32 -0.20 0.45 -3.14
CA HIS A 32 -0.54 1.55 -4.04
C HIS A 32 -1.78 1.28 -4.88
N PHE A 33 -1.95 0.05 -5.38
CA PHE A 33 -3.17 -0.34 -6.09
C PHE A 33 -4.41 -0.19 -5.20
N THR A 34 -4.32 -0.62 -3.94
CA THR A 34 -5.43 -0.51 -2.99
C THR A 34 -5.72 0.94 -2.62
N GLN A 35 -4.69 1.78 -2.47
CA GLN A 35 -4.85 3.22 -2.27
C GLN A 35 -5.54 3.90 -3.45
N LEU A 36 -5.12 3.57 -4.68
CA LEU A 36 -5.74 4.10 -5.90
C LEU A 36 -7.22 3.70 -5.97
N LEU A 37 -7.53 2.45 -5.66
CA LEU A 37 -8.91 1.96 -5.64
C LEU A 37 -9.75 2.68 -4.58
N MET A 38 -9.22 2.87 -3.37
CA MET A 38 -9.89 3.68 -2.34
C MET A 38 -10.12 5.13 -2.79
N ALA A 39 -9.11 5.75 -3.41
CA ALA A 39 -9.22 7.12 -3.91
C ALA A 39 -10.29 7.23 -5.00
N ALA A 40 -10.30 6.30 -5.97
CA ALA A 40 -11.30 6.24 -7.03
C ALA A 40 -12.73 6.06 -6.46
N CYS A 41 -12.92 5.12 -5.53
CA CYS A 41 -14.21 4.92 -4.87
C CYS A 41 -14.64 6.15 -4.06
N SER A 42 -13.71 6.83 -3.39
CA SER A 42 -14.03 8.05 -2.62
C SER A 42 -14.38 9.23 -3.51
N LEU A 43 -13.69 9.38 -4.65
CA LEU A 43 -13.99 10.40 -5.64
C LEU A 43 -15.38 10.17 -6.23
N PHE A 44 -15.69 8.94 -6.63
CA PHE A 44 -17.00 8.58 -7.15
C PHE A 44 -18.11 8.82 -6.12
N PHE A 45 -17.89 8.43 -4.85
CA PHE A 45 -18.83 8.68 -3.77
C PHE A 45 -19.06 10.18 -3.53
N LEU A 46 -17.99 10.99 -3.53
CA LEU A 46 -18.09 12.44 -3.37
C LEU A 46 -18.83 13.07 -4.55
N LEU A 47 -18.52 12.69 -5.78
CA LEU A 47 -19.22 13.17 -6.98
C LEU A 47 -20.71 12.83 -6.94
N GLN A 48 -21.06 11.59 -6.63
CA GLN A 48 -22.46 11.18 -6.48
C GLN A 48 -23.17 11.99 -5.39
N THR A 49 -22.51 12.20 -4.25
CA THR A 49 -23.06 13.01 -3.15
C THR A 49 -23.27 14.46 -3.57
N CYS A 50 -22.30 15.06 -4.27
CA CYS A 50 -22.39 16.40 -4.81
C CYS A 50 -23.54 16.51 -5.82
N PHE A 51 -23.71 15.54 -6.72
CA PHE A 51 -24.80 15.54 -7.69
C PHE A 51 -26.16 15.36 -7.01
N VAL A 52 -26.30 14.43 -6.07
CA VAL A 52 -27.54 14.27 -5.30
C VAL A 52 -27.89 15.56 -4.56
N PHE A 53 -26.92 16.22 -3.93
CA PHE A 53 -27.12 17.51 -3.28
C PHE A 53 -27.51 18.61 -4.28
N LEU A 54 -26.82 18.70 -5.41
CA LEU A 54 -27.07 19.67 -6.47
C LEU A 54 -28.50 19.54 -7.00
N PHE A 55 -28.93 18.33 -7.37
CA PHE A 55 -30.23 18.09 -7.99
C PHE A 55 -31.41 18.05 -7.00
N THR A 56 -31.18 17.67 -5.74
CA THR A 56 -32.26 17.52 -4.75
C THR A 56 -32.45 18.77 -3.90
N VAL A 57 -31.37 19.52 -3.64
CA VAL A 57 -31.38 20.68 -2.74
C VAL A 57 -31.15 21.96 -3.53
N LEU A 58 -30.01 22.09 -4.22
CA LEU A 58 -29.59 23.38 -4.75
C LEU A 58 -30.44 23.85 -5.94
N LEU A 59 -30.70 22.99 -6.93
CA LEU A 59 -31.51 23.33 -8.10
C LEU A 59 -32.97 23.64 -7.70
N PRO A 60 -33.64 22.81 -6.89
CA PRO A 60 -34.99 23.12 -6.41
C PRO A 60 -35.05 24.41 -5.60
N LEU A 61 -34.06 24.66 -4.73
CA LEU A 61 -33.98 25.90 -3.94
C LEU A 61 -33.83 27.15 -4.81
N LEU A 62 -33.07 27.04 -5.91
CA LEU A 62 -32.89 28.12 -6.87
C LEU A 62 -34.01 28.17 -7.93
N THR A 63 -34.99 27.28 -7.89
CA THR A 63 -36.04 27.12 -8.93
C THR A 63 -35.49 26.93 -10.34
N ILE A 64 -34.27 26.38 -10.46
CA ILE A 64 -33.60 26.15 -11.74
C ILE A 64 -33.96 24.76 -12.24
N LYS A 65 -34.57 24.68 -13.42
CA LYS A 65 -34.80 23.41 -14.11
C LYS A 65 -33.47 22.93 -14.72
N PRO A 66 -33.07 21.65 -14.55
CA PRO A 66 -31.87 21.14 -15.19
C PRO A 66 -32.08 21.10 -16.71
N GLU A 67 -31.30 21.89 -17.45
CA GLU A 67 -31.31 21.93 -18.91
C GLU A 67 -29.90 21.65 -19.47
N GLY A 68 -29.85 21.12 -20.70
CA GLY A 68 -28.60 20.79 -21.38
C GLY A 68 -27.72 19.80 -20.59
N PHE A 69 -26.50 20.22 -20.26
CA PHE A 69 -25.52 19.39 -19.56
C PHE A 69 -26.00 18.90 -18.17
N LEU A 70 -26.80 19.71 -17.46
CA LEU A 70 -27.34 19.32 -16.16
C LEU A 70 -28.37 18.19 -16.28
N ALA A 71 -29.14 18.15 -17.37
CA ALA A 71 -30.08 17.05 -17.63
C ALA A 71 -29.34 15.74 -17.90
N CYS A 72 -28.24 15.78 -18.67
CA CYS A 72 -27.39 14.61 -18.87
C CYS A 72 -26.78 14.12 -17.54
N LEU A 73 -26.28 15.01 -16.69
CA LEU A 73 -25.73 14.64 -15.38
C LEU A 73 -26.78 14.04 -14.42
N LEU A 74 -28.03 14.51 -14.51
CA LEU A 74 -29.12 13.97 -13.70
C LEU A 74 -29.36 12.47 -14.00
N GLU A 75 -29.26 12.06 -15.27
CA GLU A 75 -29.41 10.66 -15.67
C GLU A 75 -28.34 9.74 -15.04
N TYR A 76 -27.11 10.25 -14.85
CA TYR A 76 -26.03 9.53 -14.19
C TYR A 76 -26.07 9.60 -12.66
N THR A 77 -26.93 10.45 -12.11
CA THR A 77 -27.09 10.59 -10.66
C THR A 77 -28.02 9.50 -10.16
N SER A 78 -27.46 8.47 -9.54
CA SER A 78 -28.26 7.41 -8.94
C SER A 78 -27.90 7.25 -7.46
N PRO A 79 -28.88 7.38 -6.54
CA PRO A 79 -28.61 7.18 -5.12
C PRO A 79 -28.11 5.75 -4.84
N THR A 80 -28.53 4.78 -5.66
CA THR A 80 -28.05 3.40 -5.61
C THR A 80 -26.55 3.29 -5.89
N ALA A 81 -26.01 4.00 -6.88
CA ALA A 81 -24.57 4.04 -7.12
C ALA A 81 -23.82 4.71 -5.96
N GLY A 82 -24.40 5.76 -5.35
CA GLY A 82 -23.89 6.36 -4.12
C GLY A 82 -23.76 5.34 -2.99
N VAL A 83 -24.83 4.60 -2.69
CA VAL A 83 -24.83 3.54 -1.66
C VAL A 83 -23.83 2.44 -1.99
N LEU A 84 -23.76 1.99 -3.25
CA LEU A 84 -22.86 0.92 -3.67
C LEU A 84 -21.39 1.32 -3.53
N SER A 85 -21.05 2.57 -3.87
CA SER A 85 -19.70 3.11 -3.65
C SER A 85 -19.37 3.28 -2.16
N ALA A 86 -20.34 3.67 -1.33
CA ALA A 86 -20.16 3.71 0.12
C ALA A 86 -19.90 2.31 0.71
N LEU A 87 -20.67 1.30 0.29
CA LEU A 87 -20.46 -0.09 0.69
C LEU A 87 -19.08 -0.58 0.24
N CYS A 88 -18.67 -0.27 -0.99
CA CYS A 88 -17.34 -0.60 -1.49
C CYS A 88 -16.23 0.03 -0.62
N LEU A 89 -16.36 1.31 -0.26
CA LEU A 89 -15.42 1.99 0.63
C LEU A 89 -15.36 1.35 2.02
N VAL A 90 -16.50 0.96 2.58
CA VAL A 90 -16.54 0.26 3.88
C VAL A 90 -15.81 -1.08 3.79
N LEU A 91 -16.06 -1.86 2.74
CA LEU A 91 -15.39 -3.14 2.51
C LEU A 91 -13.89 -2.96 2.28
N LEU A 92 -13.46 -1.96 1.50
CA LEU A 92 -12.05 -1.65 1.29
C LEU A 92 -11.37 -1.21 2.59
N ARG A 93 -12.01 -0.36 3.39
CA ARG A 93 -11.48 0.05 4.69
C ARG A 93 -11.40 -1.11 5.69
N ALA A 94 -12.44 -1.95 5.73
CA ALA A 94 -12.46 -3.14 6.58
C ALA A 94 -11.37 -4.14 6.15
N GLY A 95 -11.21 -4.36 4.85
CA GLY A 95 -10.14 -5.16 4.26
C GLY A 95 -8.76 -4.61 4.63
N ASN A 96 -8.53 -3.31 4.45
CA ASN A 96 -7.24 -2.69 4.79
C ASN A 96 -6.89 -2.80 6.27
N LYS A 97 -7.88 -2.65 7.15
CA LYS A 97 -7.68 -2.88 8.59
C LYS A 97 -7.36 -4.34 8.90
N ARG A 98 -8.06 -5.29 8.26
CA ARG A 98 -7.89 -6.73 8.51
C ARG A 98 -6.58 -7.28 7.98
N TYR A 99 -6.19 -6.89 6.77
CA TYR A 99 -4.98 -7.37 6.11
C TYR A 99 -3.74 -6.53 6.46
N ALA A 100 -3.91 -5.47 7.27
CA ALA A 100 -2.85 -4.54 7.64
C ALA A 100 -1.97 -4.17 6.44
N ILE A 101 -2.60 -3.80 5.32
CA ILE A 101 -1.89 -3.51 4.07
C ILE A 101 -1.02 -2.28 4.33
N GLU A 102 0.24 -2.54 4.62
CA GLU A 102 1.26 -1.56 4.95
C GLU A 102 2.21 -1.41 3.75
N PRO A 103 2.88 -0.24 3.61
CA PRO A 103 3.91 -0.05 2.61
C PRO A 103 5.02 -1.09 2.78
N GLY A 104 5.67 -1.47 1.68
CA GLY A 104 6.67 -2.54 1.67
C GLY A 104 7.78 -2.36 2.70
N GLU A 105 8.21 -1.12 2.94
CA GLU A 105 9.20 -0.79 3.96
C GLU A 105 8.73 -1.11 5.39
N GLN A 106 7.47 -0.81 5.73
CA GLN A 106 6.94 -1.11 7.06
C GLN A 106 6.84 -2.61 7.29
N LEU A 107 6.43 -3.35 6.24
CA LEU A 107 6.45 -4.81 6.25
C LEU A 107 7.87 -5.33 6.51
N MET A 108 8.87 -4.83 5.78
CA MET A 108 10.26 -5.26 5.96
C MET A 108 10.81 -4.88 7.35
N ARG A 109 10.50 -3.69 7.88
CA ARG A 109 10.86 -3.32 9.26
C ARG A 109 10.24 -4.27 10.29
N ARG A 110 8.98 -4.68 10.07
CA ARG A 110 8.31 -5.67 10.93
C ARG A 110 8.98 -7.04 10.83
N ILE A 111 9.26 -7.51 9.62
CA ILE A 111 9.94 -8.79 9.39
C ILE A 111 11.34 -8.77 10.00
N ASN A 112 12.09 -7.67 9.87
CA ASN A 112 13.38 -7.47 10.52
C ASN A 112 13.27 -7.70 12.03
N LYS A 113 12.38 -6.96 12.69
CA LYS A 113 12.22 -6.98 14.15
C LYS A 113 11.64 -8.30 14.69
N VAL A 114 10.76 -8.96 13.93
CA VAL A 114 10.03 -10.15 14.42
C VAL A 114 10.74 -11.45 14.05
N ILE A 115 11.43 -11.50 12.91
CA ILE A 115 11.98 -12.74 12.35
C ILE A 115 13.48 -12.64 12.07
N LEU A 116 13.93 -11.66 11.28
CA LEU A 116 15.31 -11.68 10.78
C LEU A 116 16.33 -11.43 11.89
N GLU A 117 16.12 -10.42 12.74
CA GLU A 117 17.05 -10.13 13.83
C GLU A 117 16.99 -11.23 14.90
N PRO A 118 15.82 -11.62 15.46
CA PRO A 118 15.79 -12.56 16.59
C PRO A 118 16.08 -14.01 16.20
N CYS A 119 15.73 -14.43 14.97
CA CYS A 119 15.83 -15.82 14.56
C CYS A 119 17.03 -16.09 13.65
N LEU A 120 17.52 -15.09 12.92
CA LEU A 120 18.56 -15.28 11.90
C LEU A 120 19.81 -14.41 12.13
N GLY A 121 19.79 -13.44 13.04
CA GLY A 121 20.92 -12.49 13.22
C GLY A 121 21.22 -11.70 11.95
N MET A 122 20.17 -11.42 11.17
CA MET A 122 20.25 -10.72 9.90
C MET A 122 19.28 -9.55 9.87
N ARG A 123 19.56 -8.59 9.01
CA ARG A 123 18.72 -7.43 8.77
C ARG A 123 18.67 -7.11 7.28
N PHE A 124 17.46 -6.93 6.77
CA PHE A 124 17.25 -6.48 5.41
C PHE A 124 17.20 -4.96 5.37
N ASP A 125 18.10 -4.34 4.64
CA ASP A 125 18.07 -2.90 4.40
C ASP A 125 17.22 -2.58 3.17
N CYS A 126 16.17 -1.77 3.37
CA CYS A 126 15.24 -1.39 2.31
C CYS A 126 15.86 -0.44 1.27
N LEU A 127 16.89 0.33 1.66
CA LEU A 127 17.53 1.30 0.77
C LEU A 127 18.49 0.62 -0.20
N THR A 128 19.37 -0.24 0.32
CA THR A 128 20.32 -0.99 -0.51
C THR A 128 19.71 -2.24 -1.13
N GLY A 129 18.58 -2.72 -0.58
CA GLY A 129 17.98 -4.01 -0.95
C GLY A 129 18.79 -5.22 -0.49
N LYS A 130 19.82 -5.03 0.34
CA LYS A 130 20.75 -6.09 0.75
C LYS A 130 20.36 -6.72 2.07
N LEU A 131 20.66 -8.01 2.21
CA LEU A 131 20.59 -8.70 3.48
C LEU A 131 21.96 -8.66 4.17
N MET A 132 22.02 -8.04 5.33
CA MET A 132 23.25 -7.87 6.12
C MET A 132 23.17 -8.72 7.38
N ALA A 133 24.28 -9.36 7.75
CA ALA A 133 24.42 -9.93 9.09
C ALA A 133 24.65 -8.80 10.11
N ASP A 134 24.24 -8.99 11.37
CA ASP A 134 24.35 -7.97 12.43
C ASP A 134 25.78 -7.40 12.57
N GLU A 135 26.80 -8.24 12.40
CA GLU A 135 28.21 -7.84 12.46
C GLU A 135 28.60 -6.85 11.34
N ILE A 136 28.15 -7.11 10.11
CA ILE A 136 28.44 -6.27 8.94
C ILE A 136 27.67 -4.96 9.05
N TRP A 137 26.43 -5.02 9.53
CA TRP A 137 25.58 -3.83 9.71
C TRP A 137 26.14 -2.87 10.78
N ALA A 138 26.61 -3.41 11.92
CA ALA A 138 27.24 -2.60 12.96
C ALA A 138 28.53 -1.93 12.44
N ALA A 139 29.29 -2.62 11.59
CA ALA A 139 30.47 -2.03 10.93
C ALA A 139 30.10 -0.89 9.97
N ASP A 140 29.06 -1.06 9.14
CA ASP A 140 28.64 -0.07 8.14
C ASP A 140 28.07 1.21 8.80
N MET A 141 27.33 1.05 9.92
CA MET A 141 26.87 2.19 10.72
C MET A 141 28.03 2.96 11.37
N ASN A 142 29.05 2.26 11.90
CA ASN A 142 30.22 2.92 12.47
C ASN A 142 31.02 3.72 11.43
N VAL A 143 31.08 3.23 10.18
CA VAL A 143 31.73 3.94 9.07
C VAL A 143 30.95 5.19 8.68
N ASN A 144 29.61 5.10 8.53
CA ASN A 144 28.78 6.26 8.19
C ASN A 144 28.77 7.33 9.29
N VAL A 145 28.87 6.95 10.58
CA VAL A 145 28.95 7.91 11.69
C VAL A 145 30.31 8.63 11.75
N GLN A 146 31.38 8.06 11.18
CA GLN A 146 32.69 8.72 11.11
C GLN A 146 32.86 9.65 9.90
N SER A 147 31.98 9.54 8.89
CA SER A 147 32.04 10.39 7.68
C SER A 147 31.23 11.68 7.77
N ASP A 148 30.37 11.82 8.78
CA ASP A 148 29.64 13.06 9.11
C ASP A 148 30.41 13.90 10.16
#